data_AF-A0A2V9HIV5-F1
#
_entry.id   AF-A0A2V9HIV5-F1
#
_cell.length_a   1.000
_cell.length_b   1.000
_cell.length_c   1.000
_cell.angle_alpha   90.00
_cell.angle_beta   90.00
_cell.angle_gamma   90.00
#
_symmetry.space_group_name_H-M   'P 1'
#
loop_
_entity.id
_entity.type
_entity.pdbx_description
1 polymer ?
#
loop_
_entity_poly.entity_id
_entity_poly.type
_entity_poly.pdbx_seq_one_letter_code
_entity_poly.pdbx_strand_id
1 'polypeptide(L)'
;MLTALNERAREKFKAFTRHYIVERNKFFGQPSPDDRKCPKLPAMEGIARYVHIRSAEAAEHYQPSPEYAAFPDYLSFETYAREARSDTLSELKKADLATWKRTLVYSFGASEGLLLDRLRPKWKHSLFPAALYT
;
A
#
# COMPACT_ATOMS: atom_id res chain seq x y z
N MET A 1 -1.40 -4.95 -11.36
CA MET A 1 -1.27 -4.84 -9.88
C MET A 1 -2.45 -5.48 -9.15
N LEU A 2 -3.68 -4.97 -9.29
CA LEU A 2 -4.86 -5.49 -8.57
C LEU A 2 -5.11 -6.98 -8.77
N THR A 3 -4.96 -7.47 -10.01
CA THR A 3 -5.06 -8.91 -10.33
C THR A 3 -4.05 -9.73 -9.53
N ALA A 4 -2.81 -9.26 -9.40
CA ALA A 4 -1.79 -9.94 -8.60
C ALA A 4 -2.13 -9.91 -7.10
N LEU A 5 -2.58 -8.77 -6.56
CA LEU A 5 -2.90 -8.64 -5.14
C LEU A 5 -4.04 -9.56 -4.70
N ASN A 6 -5.05 -9.75 -5.55
CA ASN A 6 -6.22 -10.58 -5.26
C ASN A 6 -6.01 -12.08 -5.57
N GLU A 7 -4.94 -12.44 -6.28
CA GLU A 7 -4.69 -13.83 -6.65
C GLU A 7 -4.17 -14.64 -5.45
N ARG A 8 -4.77 -15.80 -5.21
CA ARG A 8 -4.42 -16.73 -4.13
C ARG A 8 -3.48 -17.84 -4.60
N ALA A 9 -3.61 -18.28 -5.86
CA ALA A 9 -2.79 -19.34 -6.43
C ALA A 9 -1.35 -18.85 -6.67
N ARG A 10 -0.38 -19.54 -6.07
CA ARG A 10 1.04 -19.12 -6.07
C ARG A 10 1.62 -18.93 -7.48
N GLU A 11 1.32 -19.84 -8.40
CA GLU A 11 1.87 -19.77 -9.76
C GLU A 11 1.24 -18.65 -10.60
N LYS A 12 -0.08 -18.44 -10.48
CA LYS A 12 -0.77 -17.30 -11.10
C LYS A 12 -0.30 -15.98 -10.52
N PHE A 13 -0.12 -15.92 -9.20
CA PHE A 13 0.45 -14.74 -8.52
C PHE A 13 1.81 -14.38 -9.12
N LYS A 14 2.75 -15.33 -9.20
CA LYS A 14 4.07 -15.10 -9.81
C LYS A 14 3.96 -14.57 -11.24
N ALA A 15 3.09 -15.15 -12.06
CA ALA A 15 2.89 -14.72 -13.45
C ALA A 15 2.38 -13.27 -13.52
N PHE A 16 1.32 -12.94 -12.77
CA PHE A 16 0.75 -11.59 -12.74
C PHE A 16 1.72 -10.56 -12.17
N THR A 17 2.53 -10.93 -11.18
CA THR A 17 3.53 -10.01 -10.65
C THR A 17 4.68 -9.77 -11.61
N ARG A 18 5.17 -10.81 -12.31
CA ARG A 18 6.20 -10.62 -13.36
C ARG A 18 5.72 -9.63 -14.41
N HIS A 19 4.50 -9.81 -14.92
CA HIS A 19 3.89 -8.88 -15.85
C HIS A 19 3.83 -7.45 -15.29
N TYR A 20 3.36 -7.30 -14.04
CA TYR A 20 3.31 -5.98 -13.39
C TYR A 20 4.68 -5.31 -13.29
N ILE A 21 5.74 -6.04 -12.91
CA ILE A 21 7.09 -5.48 -12.77
C ILE A 21 7.62 -4.98 -14.12
N VAL A 22 7.37 -5.72 -15.20
CA VAL A 22 7.75 -5.30 -16.57
C VAL A 22 7.06 -3.99 -16.94
N GLU A 23 5.73 -3.93 -16.80
CA GLU A 23 4.96 -2.73 -17.12
C GLU A 23 5.33 -1.53 -16.23
N ARG A 24 5.58 -1.77 -14.94
CA ARG A 24 6.05 -0.76 -14.00
C ARG A 24 7.38 -0.16 -14.44
N ASN A 25 8.36 -1.00 -14.79
CA ASN A 25 9.68 -0.53 -15.22
C ASN A 25 9.60 0.25 -16.53
N LYS A 26 8.74 -0.18 -17.46
CA LYS A 26 8.46 0.56 -18.69
C LYS A 26 7.87 1.94 -18.39
N PHE A 27 6.84 1.99 -17.56
CA PHE A 27 6.17 3.24 -17.16
C PHE A 27 7.14 4.23 -16.50
N PHE A 28 7.93 3.78 -15.51
CA PHE A 28 8.89 4.66 -14.82
C PHE A 28 10.18 4.92 -15.63
N GLY A 29 10.41 4.20 -16.73
CA GLY A 29 11.49 4.46 -17.67
C GLY A 29 11.20 5.59 -18.66
N GLN A 30 9.93 5.93 -18.88
CA GLN A 30 9.49 6.95 -19.85
C GLN A 30 9.71 8.42 -19.43
N PRO A 31 9.56 8.82 -18.15
CA PRO A 31 9.73 10.22 -17.76
C PRO A 31 11.17 10.69 -17.92
N SER A 32 11.33 12.00 -18.20
CA SER A 32 12.63 12.65 -18.27
C SER A 32 13.39 12.53 -16.93
N PRO A 33 14.73 12.62 -16.90
CA PRO A 33 15.51 12.52 -15.66
C PRO A 33 15.05 13.48 -14.54
N ASP A 34 14.53 14.66 -14.89
CA ASP A 34 14.00 15.62 -13.91
C ASP A 34 12.62 15.23 -13.39
N ASP A 35 11.74 14.67 -14.23
CA ASP A 35 10.44 14.15 -13.81
C ASP A 35 10.57 12.89 -12.93
N ARG A 36 11.68 12.15 -13.05
CA ARG A 36 12.00 10.97 -12.21
C ARG A 36 12.33 11.33 -10.76
N LYS A 37 12.59 12.59 -10.42
CA LYS A 37 12.78 13.03 -9.02
C LYS A 37 11.46 13.17 -8.26
N CYS A 38 10.39 13.56 -8.96
CA CYS A 38 9.05 13.78 -8.41
C CYS A 38 8.36 12.52 -7.80
N PRO A 39 8.49 11.28 -8.32
CA PRO A 39 7.81 10.10 -7.77
C PRO A 39 8.29 9.66 -6.37
N LYS A 40 9.39 10.20 -5.84
CA LYS A 40 9.90 9.81 -4.51
C LYS A 40 8.97 10.22 -3.36
N LEU A 41 8.39 11.43 -3.40
CA LEU A 41 7.49 11.93 -2.36
C LEU A 41 6.16 11.16 -2.33
N PRO A 42 5.46 10.99 -3.46
CA PRO A 42 4.23 10.21 -3.50
C PRO A 42 4.42 8.72 -3.15
N ALA A 43 5.59 8.15 -3.44
CA ALA A 43 5.92 6.77 -3.02
C ALA A 43 6.03 6.64 -1.50
N MET A 44 6.63 7.62 -0.80
CA MET A 44 6.69 7.62 0.68
C MET A 44 5.31 7.80 1.30
N GLU A 45 4.50 8.69 0.74
CA GLU A 45 3.11 8.93 1.13
C GLU A 45 2.23 7.67 0.99
N GLY A 46 2.35 6.92 -0.12
CA GLY A 46 1.66 5.65 -0.26
C GLY A 46 2.16 4.56 0.70
N ILE A 47 3.47 4.52 0.97
CA ILE A 47 4.02 3.61 1.99
C ILE A 47 3.52 3.97 3.40
N ALA A 48 3.31 5.25 3.72
CA ALA A 48 2.70 5.66 4.98
C ALA A 48 1.27 5.12 5.13
N ARG A 49 0.45 5.20 4.07
CA ARG A 49 -0.89 4.57 4.06
C ARG A 49 -0.80 3.04 4.25
N TYR A 50 0.16 2.39 3.61
CA TYR A 50 0.43 0.98 3.86
C TYR A 50 0.78 0.68 5.32
N VAL A 51 1.65 1.49 5.93
CA VAL A 51 2.01 1.33 7.36
C VAL A 51 0.76 1.46 8.23
N HIS A 52 -0.12 2.44 7.96
CA HIS A 52 -1.38 2.59 8.71
C HIS A 52 -2.23 1.31 8.64
N ILE A 53 -2.45 0.76 7.44
CA ILE A 53 -3.19 -0.50 7.28
C ILE A 53 -2.53 -1.62 8.07
N ARG A 54 -1.21 -1.82 7.94
CA ARG A 54 -0.51 -2.91 8.63
C ARG A 54 -0.50 -2.74 10.15
N SER A 55 -0.40 -1.50 10.65
CA SER A 55 -0.48 -1.19 12.07
C SER A 55 -1.86 -1.51 12.63
N ALA A 56 -2.93 -1.15 11.91
CA ALA A 56 -4.29 -1.48 12.31
C ALA A 56 -4.55 -3.00 12.25
N GLU A 57 -4.07 -3.70 11.21
CA GLU A 57 -4.12 -5.18 11.14
C GLU A 57 -3.40 -5.82 12.34
N ALA A 58 -2.22 -5.31 12.72
CA ALA A 58 -1.47 -5.82 13.87
C ALA A 58 -2.16 -5.54 15.22
N ALA A 59 -3.04 -4.53 15.26
CA ALA A 59 -3.80 -4.14 16.44
C ALA A 59 -5.26 -4.63 16.39
N GLU A 60 -5.61 -5.59 15.53
CA GLU A 60 -7.01 -6.01 15.30
C GLU A 60 -7.74 -6.46 16.59
N HIS A 61 -7.00 -7.02 17.55
CA HIS A 61 -7.52 -7.49 18.83
C HIS A 61 -7.31 -6.51 19.99
N TYR A 62 -6.81 -5.30 19.72
CA TYR A 62 -6.66 -4.29 20.74
C TYR A 62 -8.02 -3.81 21.24
N GLN A 63 -8.20 -3.82 22.56
CA GLN A 63 -9.39 -3.36 23.23
C GLN A 63 -9.13 -1.96 23.80
N PRO A 64 -9.68 -0.89 23.22
CA PRO A 64 -9.57 0.44 23.80
C PRO A 64 -10.39 0.57 25.09
N SER A 65 -10.17 1.64 25.84
CA SER A 65 -10.94 1.90 27.05
C SER A 65 -12.43 2.13 26.72
N PRO A 66 -13.35 1.86 27.66
CA PRO A 66 -14.78 2.11 27.44
C PRO A 66 -15.09 3.55 27.03
N GLU A 67 -14.36 4.52 27.59
CA GLU A 67 -14.53 5.95 27.28
C GLU A 67 -14.15 6.26 25.82
N TYR A 68 -13.08 5.62 25.32
CA TYR A 68 -12.66 5.79 23.93
C TYR A 68 -13.61 5.08 22.96
N ALA A 69 -14.14 3.92 23.34
CA ALA A 69 -15.12 3.18 22.53
C ALA A 69 -16.50 3.87 22.47
N ALA A 70 -16.78 4.81 23.38
CA ALA A 70 -18.04 5.54 23.44
C ALA A 70 -18.13 6.73 22.48
N PHE A 71 -17.04 7.10 21.79
CA PHE A 71 -17.09 8.18 20.80
C PHE A 71 -18.01 7.81 19.61
N PRO A 72 -18.83 8.75 19.08
CA PRO A 72 -19.79 8.46 18.01
C PRO A 72 -19.16 7.93 16.71
N ASP A 73 -17.91 8.29 16.45
CA ASP A 73 -17.13 7.92 15.27
C ASP A 73 -16.08 6.84 15.57
N TYR A 74 -16.18 6.19 16.73
CA TYR A 74 -15.28 5.10 17.09
C TYR A 74 -15.34 3.96 16.06
N LEU A 75 -14.17 3.54 15.61
CA LEU A 75 -13.99 2.40 14.72
C LEU A 75 -12.95 1.45 15.33
N SER A 76 -13.27 0.16 15.41
CA SER A 76 -12.28 -0.84 15.84
C SER A 76 -11.15 -0.93 14.83
N PHE A 77 -9.94 -1.28 15.29
CA PHE A 77 -8.79 -1.45 14.39
C PHE A 77 -9.02 -2.52 13.33
N GLU A 78 -9.72 -3.61 13.66
CA GLU A 78 -10.14 -4.63 12.69
C GLU A 78 -11.00 -4.02 11.57
N THR A 79 -12.02 -3.26 11.94
CA THR A 79 -12.95 -2.65 10.97
C THR A 79 -12.22 -1.63 10.11
N TYR A 80 -11.44 -0.74 10.73
CA TYR A 80 -10.62 0.23 10.03
C TYR A 80 -9.66 -0.44 9.04
N ALA A 81 -8.92 -1.47 9.47
CA ALA A 81 -7.95 -2.16 8.62
C ALA A 81 -8.61 -2.76 7.38
N ARG A 82 -9.76 -3.41 7.57
CA ARG A 82 -10.55 -4.02 6.49
C ARG A 82 -11.05 -2.96 5.50
N GLU A 83 -11.62 -1.87 6.00
CA GLU A 83 -12.14 -0.78 5.17
C GLU A 83 -11.03 -0.05 4.43
N ALA A 84 -10.00 0.41 5.14
CA ALA A 84 -8.85 1.11 4.55
C ALA A 84 -8.17 0.29 3.46
N ARG A 85 -8.04 -1.03 3.65
CA ARG A 85 -7.51 -1.95 2.64
C ARG A 85 -8.45 -2.08 1.44
N SER A 86 -9.75 -2.27 1.68
CA SER A 86 -10.76 -2.36 0.62
C SER A 86 -10.80 -1.08 -0.24
N ASP A 87 -10.83 0.08 0.42
CA ASP A 87 -10.88 1.38 -0.22
C ASP A 87 -9.64 1.65 -1.04
N THR A 88 -8.46 1.37 -0.49
CA THR A 88 -7.18 1.45 -1.22
C THR A 88 -7.20 0.66 -2.53
N LEU A 89 -7.77 -0.55 -2.54
CA LEU A 89 -7.86 -1.37 -3.75
C LEU A 89 -9.00 -0.91 -4.69
N SER A 90 -10.08 -0.36 -4.15
CA SER A 90 -11.22 0.18 -4.90
C SER A 90 -10.87 1.48 -5.63
N GLU A 91 -10.14 2.37 -4.97
CA GLU A 91 -9.59 3.61 -5.54
C GLU A 91 -8.80 3.33 -6.82
N LEU A 92 -7.96 2.30 -6.82
CA LEU A 92 -7.19 1.89 -7.99
C LEU A 92 -8.03 1.34 -9.15
N LYS A 93 -9.23 0.82 -8.89
CA LYS A 93 -10.15 0.36 -9.96
C LYS A 93 -10.83 1.54 -10.66
N LYS A 94 -11.07 2.61 -9.91
CA LYS A 94 -11.79 3.82 -10.36
C LYS A 94 -10.85 4.93 -10.80
N ALA A 95 -9.55 4.69 -10.67
CA ALA A 95 -8.50 5.64 -10.94
C ALA A 95 -8.56 6.15 -12.38
N ASP A 96 -8.82 7.44 -12.53
CA ASP A 96 -8.58 8.20 -13.75
C ASP A 96 -7.44 9.19 -13.49
N LEU A 97 -6.33 9.01 -14.19
CA LEU A 97 -5.13 9.84 -14.06
C LEU A 97 -5.41 11.32 -14.36
N ALA A 98 -6.38 11.62 -15.24
CA ALA A 98 -6.72 12.99 -15.60
C ALA A 98 -7.36 13.75 -14.42
N THR A 99 -8.12 13.04 -13.59
CA THR A 99 -8.92 13.65 -12.51
C THR A 99 -8.30 13.45 -11.12
N TRP A 100 -7.67 12.31 -10.84
CA TRP A 100 -7.26 11.91 -9.49
C TRP A 100 -5.84 12.36 -9.09
N LYS A 101 -5.05 12.90 -10.03
CA LYS A 101 -3.74 13.56 -9.81
C LYS A 101 -2.89 12.88 -8.71
N ARG A 102 -2.61 13.58 -7.60
CA ARG A 102 -1.76 13.10 -6.49
C ARG A 102 -2.45 12.06 -5.61
N THR A 103 -3.77 12.05 -5.55
CA THR A 103 -4.54 11.15 -4.67
C THR A 103 -4.36 9.68 -5.05
N LEU A 104 -4.23 9.41 -6.36
CA LEU A 104 -3.95 8.07 -6.85
C LEU A 104 -2.66 7.48 -6.29
N VAL A 105 -1.68 8.33 -5.97
CA VAL A 105 -0.36 7.83 -5.60
C VAL A 105 -0.33 7.24 -4.20
N TYR A 106 -1.23 7.66 -3.31
CA TYR A 106 -1.41 7.01 -2.01
C TYR A 106 -1.87 5.57 -2.18
N SER A 107 -2.92 5.34 -2.97
CA SER A 107 -3.49 4.01 -3.20
C SER A 107 -2.52 3.11 -3.96
N PHE A 108 -1.82 3.69 -4.94
CA PHE A 108 -0.80 2.98 -5.71
C PHE A 108 0.38 2.55 -4.83
N GLY A 109 1.00 3.48 -4.11
CA GLY A 109 2.14 3.17 -3.24
C GLY A 109 1.78 2.22 -2.09
N ALA A 110 0.58 2.36 -1.51
CA ALA A 110 0.10 1.42 -0.49
C ALA A 110 -0.04 0.00 -1.04
N SER A 111 -0.57 -0.12 -2.26
CA SER A 111 -0.71 -1.39 -2.97
C SER A 111 0.63 -2.00 -3.38
N GLU A 112 1.64 -1.17 -3.68
CA GLU A 112 3.02 -1.65 -3.86
C GLU A 112 3.57 -2.27 -2.56
N GLY A 113 3.36 -1.61 -1.41
CA GLY A 113 3.75 -2.16 -0.10
C GLY A 113 3.10 -3.51 0.21
N LEU A 114 1.79 -3.62 -0.04
CA LEU A 114 1.05 -4.89 0.11
C LEU A 114 1.58 -5.99 -0.83
N LEU A 115 2.00 -5.62 -2.04
CA LEU A 115 2.57 -6.56 -3.01
C LEU A 115 3.97 -7.02 -2.57
N LEU A 116 4.78 -6.11 -2.04
CA LEU A 116 6.13 -6.39 -1.53
C LEU A 116 6.12 -7.37 -0.36
N ASP A 117 5.12 -7.31 0.53
CA ASP A 117 4.96 -8.30 1.61
C ASP A 117 4.91 -9.74 1.10
N ARG A 118 4.30 -9.95 -0.09
CA ARG A 118 4.18 -11.27 -0.71
C ARG A 118 5.41 -11.63 -1.55
N LEU A 119 6.00 -10.65 -2.24
CA LEU A 119 7.14 -10.90 -3.14
C LEU A 119 8.48 -11.03 -2.44
N ARG A 120 8.68 -10.21 -1.42
CA ARG A 120 9.95 -10.07 -0.70
C ARG A 120 9.65 -9.89 0.77
N PRO A 121 9.23 -10.91 1.53
CA PRO A 121 8.75 -10.75 2.90
C PRO A 121 9.66 -9.96 3.86
N LYS A 122 10.98 -9.92 3.59
CA LYS A 122 11.99 -9.17 4.36
C LYS A 122 12.28 -7.75 3.83
N TRP A 123 11.52 -7.23 2.87
CA TRP A 123 11.78 -5.93 2.22
C TRP A 123 11.81 -4.76 3.20
N LYS A 124 11.04 -4.84 4.28
CA LYS A 124 10.99 -3.83 5.34
C LYS A 124 12.31 -3.68 6.07
N HIS A 125 13.12 -4.74 6.18
CA HIS A 125 14.43 -4.66 6.85
C HIS A 125 15.41 -3.77 6.08
N SER A 126 15.26 -3.69 4.76
CA SER A 126 16.05 -2.79 3.92
C SER A 126 15.56 -1.34 3.98
N LEU A 127 14.29 -1.13 4.34
CA LEU A 127 13.70 0.20 4.48
C LEU A 127 13.89 0.79 5.88
N PHE A 128 13.77 -0.05 6.91
CA PHE A 128 13.99 0.27 8.32
C PHE A 128 15.23 -0.48 8.83
N PRO A 129 16.45 -0.08 8.42
CA PRO A 129 17.65 -0.70 8.93
C PRO A 129 17.73 -0.51 10.46
N ALA A 130 18.13 -1.56 11.17
CA ALA A 130 18.20 -1.59 12.63
C ALA A 130 19.05 -0.45 13.24
N ALA A 131 19.99 0.11 12.46
CA ALA A 131 20.84 1.23 12.84
C ALA A 131 20.08 2.57 13.07
N LEU A 132 18.77 2.65 12.76
CA LEU A 132 17.95 3.81 13.05
C LEU A 132 17.31 3.77 14.46
N TYR A 133 17.51 2.69 15.21
CA TYR A 133 16.91 2.46 16.53
C TYR A 133 17.94 2.14 17.63
N THR A 134 19.22 2.46 17.39
CA THR A 134 20.33 2.44 18.37
C THR A 134 20.93 3.83 18.47
#